data_AF-A0A543EM18-F1
#
_entry.id   AF-A0A543EM18-F1
#
_cell.length_a   1.000
_cell.length_b   1.000
_cell.length_c   1.000
_cell.angle_alpha   90.00
_cell.angle_beta   90.00
_cell.angle_gamma   90.00
#
_symmetry.space_group_name_H-M   'P 1'
#
loop_
_entity.id
_entity.type
_entity.pdbx_description
1 polymer ?
#
loop_
_entity_poly.entity_id
_entity_poly.type
_entity_poly.pdbx_seq_one_letter_code
_entity_poly.pdbx_strand_id
1 'polypeptide(L)' 'MKKFYKVFLVLFIVFITINLYAINWQATDILGDEDNIRFAFSAGAAAIGLILLFVMDTWSRIGVKK' A
#
# COMPACT_ATOMS: atom_id res chain seq x y z
N MET A 1 -15.33 0.33 -6.61
CA MET A 1 -14.94 1.20 -5.48
C MET A 1 -16.08 2.09 -5.00
N LYS A 2 -16.81 1.64 -3.97
CA LYS A 2 -17.66 2.52 -3.15
C LYS A 2 -16.82 3.73 -2.66
N LYS A 3 -17.43 4.89 -2.38
CA LYS A 3 -16.69 6.10 -1.94
C LYS A 3 -15.72 5.79 -0.79
N PHE A 4 -16.15 4.96 0.16
CA PHE A 4 -15.34 4.44 1.25
C PHE A 4 -14.01 3.84 0.76
N TYR A 5 -14.02 2.88 -0.16
CA TYR A 5 -12.81 2.23 -0.67
C TYR A 5 -11.90 3.17 -1.47
N LYS A 6 -12.45 4.22 -2.11
CA LYS A 6 -11.61 5.21 -2.82
C LYS A 6 -10.73 6.01 -1.87
N VAL A 7 -11.22 6.34 -0.67
CA VAL A 7 -10.43 7.08 0.33
C VAL A 7 -9.20 6.28 0.76
N PHE A 8 -9.40 5.00 1.07
CA PHE A 8 -8.31 4.09 1.42
C PHE A 8 -7.33 3.85 0.26
N LEU A 9 -7.84 3.78 -0.98
CA LEU A 9 -6.96 3.66 -2.15
C LEU A 9 -5.99 4.83 -2.23
N VAL A 10 -6.48 6.06 -2.09
CA VAL A 10 -5.63 7.26 -2.11
C VAL A 10 -4.63 7.23 -0.95
N LEU A 11 -5.08 6.89 0.26
CA LEU A 11 -4.21 6.78 1.44
C LEU A 11 -3.07 5.78 1.24
N PHE A 12 -3.37 4.56 0.76
CA PHE A 12 -2.33 3.56 0.53
C PHE A 12 -1.34 3.98 -0.55
N ILE A 13 -1.81 4.60 -1.65
CA ILE A 13 -0.92 5.14 -2.68
C ILE A 13 0.01 6.19 -2.08
N VAL A 14 -0.52 7.15 -1.31
CA VAL A 14 0.31 8.18 -0.65
C VAL A 14 1.34 7.55 0.28
N PHE A 15 0.96 6.54 1.09
CA PHE A 15 1.92 5.85 1.96
C PHE A 15 3.00 5.12 1.17
N ILE A 16 2.66 4.44 0.08
CA ILE A 16 3.66 3.79 -0.78
C ILE A 16 4.61 4.85 -1.35
N THR A 17 4.09 5.95 -1.89
CA THR A 17 4.92 7.01 -2.48
C THR A 17 5.87 7.64 -1.46
N ILE A 18 5.38 8.00 -0.26
CA ILE A 18 6.23 8.60 0.78
C ILE A 18 7.32 7.64 1.24
N ASN A 19 6.99 6.37 1.47
CA ASN A 19 7.98 5.38 1.90
C ASN A 19 9.01 5.08 0.80
N LEU A 20 8.59 4.93 -0.46
CA LEU A 20 9.52 4.73 -1.57
C LEU A 20 10.43 5.94 -1.80
N TYR A 21 9.92 7.15 -1.58
CA TYR A 21 10.73 8.37 -1.63
C TYR A 21 11.76 8.44 -0.50
N ALA A 22 11.42 7.94 0.68
CA ALA A 22 12.29 7.95 1.85
C ALA A 22 13.43 6.91 1.79
N ILE A 23 13.32 5.88 0.94
CA ILE A 23 14.38 4.89 0.73
C ILE A 23 15.61 5.57 0.13
N ASN A 24 16.77 5.37 0.75
CA ASN A 24 18.06 5.74 0.19
C ASN A 24 18.46 4.73 -0.90
N TRP A 25 18.12 5.06 -2.14
CA TRP A 25 18.44 4.25 -3.32
C TRP A 25 19.93 4.24 -3.70
N GLN A 26 20.76 5.05 -3.05
CA GLN A 26 22.20 5.14 -3.31
C GLN A 26 23.02 4.25 -2.37
N ALA A 27 22.37 3.64 -1.36
CA ALA A 27 23.01 2.69 -0.47
C ALA A 27 23.50 1.46 -1.23
N THR A 28 24.72 1.00 -0.91
CA THR A 28 25.33 -0.20 -1.51
C THR A 28 24.51 -1.46 -1.22
N ASP A 29 23.88 -1.52 -0.04
CA ASP A 29 22.92 -2.55 0.33
C ASP A 29 21.60 -1.87 0.76
N ILE A 30 20.61 -1.92 -0.13
CA ILE A 30 19.32 -1.27 0.07
C ILE A 30 18.52 -1.96 1.20
N LEU A 31 18.67 -3.26 1.40
CA LEU A 31 17.90 -4.02 2.39
C LEU A 31 18.66 -4.24 3.70
N GLY A 32 19.99 -4.11 3.68
CA GLY A 32 20.83 -4.17 4.88
C GLY A 32 20.89 -2.87 5.68
N ASP A 33 20.41 -1.76 5.13
CA ASP A 33 20.30 -0.48 5.82
C ASP A 33 19.05 -0.46 6.74
N GLU A 34 19.26 -0.19 8.04
CA GLU A 34 18.21 -0.23 9.08
C GLU A 34 17.07 0.76 8.83
N ASP A 35 17.35 1.90 8.19
CA ASP A 35 16.33 2.89 7.86
C ASP A 35 15.55 2.44 6.62
N ASN A 36 16.25 1.96 5.59
CA ASN A 36 15.61 1.47 4.37
C ASN A 36 14.71 0.26 4.61
N ILE A 37 15.10 -0.70 5.45
CA ILE A 37 14.27 -1.88 5.73
C ILE A 37 12.94 -1.47 6.38
N ARG A 38 12.93 -0.44 7.23
CA ARG A 38 11.72 0.10 7.85
C ARG A 38 10.78 0.68 6.80
N PHE A 39 11.30 1.49 5.88
CA PHE A 39 10.51 2.08 4.80
C PHE A 39 10.02 1.03 3.80
N ALA A 40 10.87 0.06 3.44
CA ALA A 40 10.52 -1.05 2.56
C ALA A 40 9.41 -1.93 3.16
N PHE A 41 9.49 -2.25 4.45
CA PHE A 41 8.45 -3.00 5.15
C PHE A 41 7.13 -2.22 5.19
N SER A 42 7.16 -0.92 5.48
CA SER A 42 5.96 -0.07 5.48
C SER A 42 5.33 0.03 4.09
N ALA A 43 6.13 0.24 3.03
CA ALA A 43 5.67 0.24 1.65
C ALA A 43 5.05 -1.12 1.26
N GLY A 44 5.69 -2.22 1.66
CA GLY A 44 5.19 -3.58 1.46
C GLY A 44 3.84 -3.82 2.15
N ALA A 45 3.70 -3.40 3.41
CA ALA A 45 2.43 -3.49 4.13
C ALA A 45 1.32 -2.66 3.45
N ALA A 46 1.65 -1.46 2.96
CA ALA A 46 0.69 -0.63 2.21
C ALA A 46 0.29 -1.28 0.87
N ALA A 47 1.22 -1.95 0.18
CA ALA A 47 0.93 -2.71 -1.04
C ALA A 47 -0.01 -3.90 -0.75
N ILE A 48 0.22 -4.65 0.33
CA ILE A 48 -0.70 -5.71 0.79
C ILE A 48 -2.08 -5.10 1.11
N GLY A 49 -2.10 -3.93 1.76
CA GLY A 49 -3.32 -3.18 2.04
C GLY A 49 -4.11 -2.84 0.76
N LEU A 50 -3.45 -2.44 -0.33
CA LEU A 50 -4.10 -2.23 -1.63
C LEU A 50 -4.72 -3.52 -2.17
N ILE A 51 -4.03 -4.65 -2.09
CA ILE A 51 -4.56 -5.95 -2.55
C ILE A 51 -5.85 -6.28 -1.78
N LEU A 52 -5.81 -6.20 -0.45
CA LEU A 52 -6.97 -6.46 0.40
C LEU A 52 -8.12 -5.50 0.10
N LEU A 53 -7.82 -4.22 -0.18
CA LEU A 53 -8.81 -3.23 -0.55
C LEU A 53 -9.61 -3.65 -1.80
N PHE A 54 -8.95 -4.18 -2.83
CA PHE A 54 -9.61 -4.68 -4.02
C PHE A 54 -10.43 -5.95 -3.77
N VAL A 55 -9.92 -6.86 -2.92
CA VAL A 55 -10.66 -8.05 -2.49
C VAL A 55 -11.96 -7.64 -1.78
N MET A 56 -11.85 -6.73 -0.80
CA MET A 56 -13.01 -6.22 -0.06
C MET A 56 -14.00 -5.46 -0.96
N ASP A 57 -13.51 -4.60 -1.86
CA ASP A 57 -14.37 -3.89 -2.81
C ASP A 57 -15.11 -4.87 -3.73
N THR A 58 -14.47 -5.96 -4.14
CA THR A 58 -15.07 -7.03 -4.95
C THR A 58 -16.13 -7.78 -4.16
N TRP A 59 -15.81 -8.26 -2.96
CA TRP A 59 -16.78 -8.95 -2.08
C TRP A 59 -17.95 -8.06 -1.71
N SER A 60 -17.75 -6.75 -1.58
CA SER A 60 -18.82 -5.80 -1.26
C SER A 60 -19.91 -5.65 -2.32
N ARG A 61 -19.68 -6.21 -3.52
CA ARG A 61 -20.62 -6.28 -4.64
C ARG A 61 -21.25 -7.67 -4.80
N ILE A 62 -20.64 -8.70 -4.22
CA ILE A 62 -21.19 -10.06 -4.27
C ILE A 62 -22.44 -10.09 -3.40
N GLY A 63 -23.57 -10.53 -3.97
CA GLY A 63 -24.85 -10.61 -3.26
C GLY A 63 -25.71 -9.35 -3.28
N VAL A 64 -25.24 -8.24 -3.86
CA VAL A 64 -26.10 -7.10 -4.18
C VAL A 64 -26.96 -7.49 -5.40
N LYS A 65 -28.12 -8.09 -5.16
CA LYS A 65 -29.14 -8.31 -6.20
C LYS A 65 -29.58 -6.94 -6.71
N LYS A 66 -29.57 -6.75 -8.04
CA LYS A 66 -30.19 -5.59 -8.69
C LYS A 66 -31.68 -5.51 -8.36
#